data_AF-A0A0M0F9S8-F1
#
_entry.id   AF-A0A0M0F9S8-F1
#
_cell.length_a   1.000
_cell.length_b   1.000
_cell.length_c   1.000
_cell.angle_alpha   90.00
_cell.angle_beta   90.00
_cell.angle_gamma   90.00
#
_symmetry.space_group_name_H-M   'P 1'
#
loop_
_entity.id
_entity.type
_entity.pdbx_description
1 polymer ?
#
loop_
_entity_poly.entity_id
_entity_poly.type
_entity_poly.pdbx_seq_one_letter_code
_entity_poly.pdbx_strand_id
1 'polypeptide(L)'
;MRVSVSGCGRRGVLHAACLAAAGHEVVLHDTDPRALDVLRTGTVRAGEPRLQRLLALARVSGRLRPTTDRTAVAGARVHVLCVGAGPDPDPDGASRVVALRDALDDLAPHLGPGDLVVGRARVPAGTAEWLAAGLAADGVRATVAWVPDEHRPGHAVVDLLHPSRLVHGVPAGPAGERAAAILDALHAVQLATGAPRTVTDLATAESLGHGTGTLRPAAFVRPGGSDLDAADVASSTPAAALAAVGAA
;
A
#
# COMPACT_ATOMS: atom_id res chain seq x y z
N MET A 1 16.73 6.42 2.36
CA MET A 1 15.94 7.64 2.06
C MET A 1 14.94 7.88 3.17
N ARG A 2 14.23 9.02 3.16
CA ARG A 2 13.14 9.30 4.11
C ARG A 2 11.80 8.83 3.55
N VAL A 3 11.08 8.06 4.35
CA VAL A 3 9.81 7.38 4.01
C VAL A 3 8.79 7.68 5.10
N SER A 4 7.55 8.01 4.72
CA SER A 4 6.43 8.04 5.65
C SER A 4 5.61 6.76 5.50
N VAL A 5 5.04 6.27 6.59
CA VAL A 5 4.10 5.15 6.62
C VAL A 5 2.87 5.60 7.40
N SER A 6 1.71 5.60 6.75
CA SER A 6 0.43 6.00 7.35
C SER A 6 -0.36 4.76 7.77
N GLY A 7 -0.79 4.73 9.03
CA GLY A 7 -1.50 3.64 9.67
C GLY A 7 -0.58 2.79 10.54
N CYS A 8 -0.85 2.73 11.85
CA CYS A 8 -0.13 1.95 12.86
C CYS A 8 -0.80 0.61 13.20
N GLY A 9 -1.69 0.14 12.33
CA GLY A 9 -2.12 -1.26 12.34
C GLY A 9 -0.94 -2.22 12.11
N ARG A 10 -1.21 -3.52 12.25
CA ARG A 10 -0.19 -4.59 12.10
C ARG A 10 0.69 -4.41 10.86
N ARG A 11 0.09 -4.11 9.70
CA ARG A 11 0.80 -3.95 8.43
C ARG A 11 1.73 -2.74 8.45
N GLY A 12 1.25 -1.57 8.87
CA GLY A 12 2.09 -0.37 8.86
C GLY A 12 3.26 -0.44 9.84
N VAL A 13 3.05 -1.01 11.04
CA VAL A 13 4.14 -1.28 12.00
C VAL A 13 5.18 -2.22 11.41
N LEU A 14 4.73 -3.28 10.73
CA LEU A 14 5.59 -4.26 10.08
C LEU A 14 6.43 -3.62 8.97
N HIS A 15 5.79 -2.92 8.02
CA HIS A 15 6.46 -2.24 6.92
C HIS A 15 7.43 -1.17 7.44
N ALA A 16 7.03 -0.36 8.41
CA ALA A 16 7.87 0.66 9.00
C ALA A 16 9.13 0.08 9.66
N ALA A 17 8.99 -1.04 10.40
CA ALA A 17 10.11 -1.73 11.02
C ALA A 17 11.06 -2.33 9.97
N CYS A 18 10.52 -2.98 8.93
CA CYS A 18 11.33 -3.56 7.84
C CYS A 18 12.06 -2.49 7.02
N LEU A 19 11.41 -1.36 6.71
CA LEU A 19 12.03 -0.24 5.99
C LEU A 19 13.13 0.42 6.83
N ALA A 20 12.91 0.60 8.13
CA ALA A 20 13.94 1.11 9.04
C ALA A 20 15.15 0.15 9.14
N ALA A 21 14.89 -1.16 9.19
CA ALA A 21 15.92 -2.20 9.17
C ALA A 21 16.71 -2.23 7.86
N ALA A 22 16.07 -1.91 6.73
CA ALA A 22 16.72 -1.71 5.43
C ALA A 22 17.53 -0.40 5.33
N GLY A 23 17.59 0.39 6.41
CA GLY A 23 18.41 1.60 6.51
C GLY A 23 17.71 2.90 6.13
N HIS A 24 16.40 2.88 5.90
CA HIS A 24 15.62 4.10 5.65
C HIS A 24 15.33 4.87 6.94
N GLU A 25 15.09 6.17 6.81
CA GLU A 25 14.53 6.99 7.88
C GLU A 25 13.01 6.95 7.72
N VAL A 26 12.31 6.45 8.73
CA VAL A 26 10.89 6.14 8.66
C VAL A 26 10.11 6.97 9.67
N VAL A 27 9.14 7.73 9.17
CA VAL A 27 8.11 8.36 10.00
C VAL A 27 6.88 7.48 9.94
N LEU A 28 6.52 6.87 11.07
CA LEU A 28 5.31 6.07 11.20
C LEU A 28 4.22 6.93 11.85
N HIS A 29 3.17 7.21 11.10
CA HIS A 29 2.10 8.11 11.49
C HIS A 29 0.76 7.38 11.66
N ASP A 30 0.02 7.75 12.70
CA ASP A 30 -1.39 7.40 12.86
C ASP A 30 -2.11 8.53 13.62
N THR A 31 -3.39 8.74 13.32
CA THR A 31 -4.20 9.76 14.00
C THR A 31 -4.65 9.29 15.38
N ASP A 32 -4.78 7.98 15.61
CA ASP A 32 -5.10 7.41 16.92
C ASP A 32 -3.82 7.21 17.75
N PRO A 33 -3.62 7.96 18.85
CA PRO A 33 -2.46 7.74 19.73
C PRO A 33 -2.40 6.33 20.32
N ARG A 34 -3.53 5.63 20.45
CA ARG A 34 -3.59 4.25 20.95
C ARG A 34 -2.99 3.26 19.96
N ALA A 35 -3.06 3.54 18.66
CA ALA A 35 -2.44 2.69 17.63
C ALA A 35 -0.91 2.63 17.78
N LEU A 36 -0.30 3.66 18.38
CA LEU A 36 1.14 3.72 18.67
C LEU A 36 1.54 2.96 19.93
N ASP A 37 0.61 2.53 20.78
CA ASP A 37 0.93 1.86 22.04
C ASP A 37 1.65 0.51 21.82
N VAL A 38 1.46 -0.13 20.67
CA VAL A 38 2.20 -1.34 20.28
C VAL A 38 3.72 -1.09 20.21
N LEU A 39 4.12 0.13 19.84
CA LEU A 39 5.53 0.55 19.75
C LEU A 39 6.09 0.93 21.12
N ARG A 40 5.23 1.41 22.02
CA ARG A 40 5.59 1.80 23.39
C ARG A 40 5.74 0.60 24.32
N THR A 41 4.79 -0.31 24.25
CA THR A 41 4.72 -1.51 25.10
C THR A 41 5.65 -2.62 24.62
N GLY A 42 6.03 -2.62 23.33
CA GLY A 42 6.79 -3.71 22.72
C GLY A 42 5.97 -5.01 22.59
N THR A 43 4.70 -4.99 22.98
CA THR A 43 3.80 -6.13 22.95
C THR A 43 3.24 -6.28 21.54
N VAL A 44 4.03 -6.89 20.66
CA VAL A 44 3.54 -7.33 19.36
C VAL A 44 2.58 -8.51 19.58
N ARG A 45 1.47 -8.56 18.82
CA ARG A 45 0.53 -9.69 18.84
C ARG A 45 1.29 -11.02 18.68
N ALA A 46 0.85 -12.05 19.41
CA ALA A 46 1.42 -13.39 19.32
C ALA A 46 1.50 -13.86 17.85
N GLY A 47 2.65 -14.40 17.44
CA GLY A 47 2.87 -14.95 16.09
C GLY A 47 3.90 -14.23 15.23
N GLU A 48 4.51 -13.11 15.66
CA GLU A 48 5.61 -12.45 14.93
C GLU A 48 6.82 -12.09 15.84
N PRO A 49 7.57 -13.09 16.35
CA PRO A 49 8.71 -12.85 17.25
C PRO A 49 9.80 -11.95 16.65
N ARG A 50 10.00 -12.01 15.33
CA ARG A 50 11.01 -11.22 14.63
C ARG A 50 10.67 -9.73 14.61
N LEU A 51 9.40 -9.37 14.65
CA LEU A 51 8.97 -7.97 14.64
C LEU A 51 9.37 -7.25 15.92
N GLN A 52 9.26 -7.90 17.09
CA GLN A 52 9.72 -7.33 18.36
C GLN A 52 11.20 -6.95 18.30
N ARG A 53 12.03 -7.85 17.75
CA ARG A 53 13.47 -7.59 17.59
C ARG A 53 13.73 -6.43 16.64
N LEU A 54 13.02 -6.35 15.51
CA LEU A 54 13.17 -5.22 14.58
C LEU A 54 12.76 -3.89 15.21
N LEU A 55 11.68 -3.85 15.99
CA LEU A 55 11.26 -2.63 16.69
C LEU A 55 12.28 -2.18 17.73
N ALA A 56 12.88 -3.12 18.47
CA ALA A 56 13.96 -2.81 19.41
C ALA A 56 15.18 -2.21 18.69
N LEU A 57 15.60 -2.81 17.56
CA LEU A 57 16.71 -2.29 16.74
C LEU A 57 16.38 -0.92 16.12
N ALA A 58 15.15 -0.72 15.66
CA ALA A 58 14.70 0.54 15.10
C ALA A 58 14.72 1.66 16.15
N ARG A 59 14.38 1.34 17.41
CA ARG A 59 14.47 2.27 18.54
C ARG A 59 15.91 2.65 18.88
N VAL A 60 16.84 1.69 18.87
CA VAL A 60 18.26 1.96 19.12
C VAL A 60 18.89 2.77 17.98
N SER A 61 18.55 2.46 16.73
CA SER A 61 19.10 3.16 15.56
C SER A 61 18.53 4.57 15.34
N GLY A 62 17.41 4.91 15.98
CA GLY A 62 16.71 6.18 15.78
C GLY A 62 16.07 6.34 14.39
N ARG A 63 16.08 5.29 13.56
CA ARG A 63 15.58 5.32 12.19
C ARG A 63 14.06 5.24 12.08
N LEU A 64 13.37 4.80 13.13
CA LEU A 64 11.91 4.75 13.18
C LEU A 64 11.39 5.79 14.18
N ARG A 65 10.64 6.76 13.69
CA ARG A 65 9.99 7.79 14.50
C ARG A 65 8.46 7.65 14.40
N PRO A 66 7.81 7.12 15.46
CA PRO A 66 6.36 7.11 15.55
C PRO A 66 5.83 8.50 15.95
N THR A 67 4.68 8.90 15.41
CA THR A 67 4.10 10.23 15.66
C THR A 67 2.60 10.27 15.37
N THR A 68 1.87 11.16 16.06
CA THR A 68 0.50 11.56 15.69
C THR A 68 0.45 12.92 14.98
N ASP A 69 1.60 13.61 14.91
CA ASP A 69 1.72 14.84 14.16
C ASP A 69 1.94 14.53 12.68
N ARG A 70 0.89 14.78 11.88
CA ARG A 70 0.89 14.63 10.43
C ARG A 70 1.93 15.48 9.72
N THR A 71 2.29 16.66 10.25
CA THR A 71 3.27 17.54 9.58
C THR A 71 4.65 16.89 9.50
N ALA A 72 4.93 15.91 10.36
CA ALA A 72 6.16 15.14 10.37
C ALA A 72 6.35 14.25 9.13
N VAL A 73 5.32 14.01 8.31
CA VAL A 73 5.47 13.25 7.05
C VAL A 73 6.07 14.10 5.93
N ALA A 74 5.99 15.43 6.03
CA ALA A 74 6.48 16.36 5.01
C ALA A 74 7.99 16.20 4.79
N GLY A 75 8.41 16.17 3.52
CA GLY A 75 9.80 15.96 3.11
C GLY A 75 10.24 14.49 3.07
N ALA A 76 9.33 13.54 3.28
CA ALA A 76 9.54 12.15 2.84
C ALA A 76 9.39 12.07 1.32
N ARG A 77 10.21 11.24 0.66
CA ARG A 77 10.15 11.05 -0.80
C ARG A 77 9.12 9.99 -1.21
N VAL A 78 8.87 9.05 -0.31
CA VAL A 78 7.92 7.96 -0.48
C VAL A 78 6.96 7.97 0.70
N HIS A 79 5.67 7.85 0.43
CA HIS A 79 4.60 7.82 1.42
C HIS A 79 3.80 6.53 1.24
N VAL A 80 3.92 5.60 2.18
CA VAL A 80 3.29 4.28 2.11
C VAL A 80 1.98 4.30 2.87
N LEU A 81 0.88 3.92 2.21
CA LEU A 81 -0.44 3.85 2.83
C LEU A 81 -0.72 2.41 3.32
N CYS A 82 -0.90 2.26 4.62
CA CYS A 82 -1.19 0.99 5.31
C CYS A 82 -2.48 1.04 6.14
N VAL A 83 -3.43 1.88 5.73
CA VAL A 83 -4.73 2.10 6.38
C VAL A 83 -5.82 1.12 5.90
N GLY A 84 -6.98 1.11 6.56
CA GLY A 84 -8.16 0.32 6.14
C GLY A 84 -8.09 -1.19 6.45
N ALA A 85 -7.01 -1.66 7.09
CA ALA A 85 -6.80 -3.05 7.48
C ALA A 85 -7.53 -3.45 8.78
N GLY A 86 -8.78 -3.00 8.95
CA GLY A 86 -9.59 -3.26 10.15
C GLY A 86 -9.93 -4.74 10.36
N PRO A 87 -10.47 -5.11 11.53
CA PRO A 87 -10.88 -6.47 11.85
C PRO A 87 -12.14 -6.93 11.09
N ASP A 88 -12.93 -5.99 10.59
CA ASP A 88 -14.21 -6.28 9.94
C ASP A 88 -14.02 -6.94 8.56
N PRO A 89 -14.88 -7.90 8.20
CA PRO A 89 -14.85 -8.52 6.89
C PRO A 89 -15.15 -7.46 5.82
N ASP A 90 -14.20 -7.30 4.91
CA ASP A 90 -14.29 -6.38 3.77
C ASP A 90 -13.91 -7.16 2.50
N PRO A 91 -14.82 -8.06 2.04
CA PRO A 91 -14.56 -8.94 0.91
C PRO A 91 -14.38 -8.14 -0.38
N ASP A 92 -15.14 -7.06 -0.53
CA ASP A 92 -15.15 -6.24 -1.75
C ASP A 92 -14.15 -5.08 -1.71
N GLY A 93 -13.47 -4.87 -0.58
CA GLY A 93 -12.46 -3.82 -0.45
C GLY A 93 -13.02 -2.40 -0.28
N ALA A 94 -14.33 -2.20 -0.26
CA ALA A 94 -14.96 -0.88 -0.28
C ALA A 94 -14.55 -0.02 0.93
N SER A 95 -14.54 -0.60 2.13
CA SER A 95 -14.13 0.14 3.33
C SER A 95 -12.64 0.50 3.29
N ARG A 96 -11.79 -0.34 2.69
CA ARG A 96 -10.38 0.00 2.43
C ARG A 96 -10.22 1.13 1.43
N VAL A 97 -11.02 1.16 0.37
CA VAL A 97 -10.98 2.25 -0.63
C VAL A 97 -11.31 3.58 0.03
N VAL A 98 -12.37 3.65 0.86
CA VAL A 98 -12.73 4.85 1.63
C VAL A 98 -11.58 5.26 2.56
N ALA A 99 -11.08 4.33 3.37
CA ALA A 99 -9.98 4.64 4.29
C ALA A 99 -8.71 5.11 3.58
N LEU A 100 -8.41 4.59 2.39
CA LEU A 100 -7.29 5.03 1.56
C LEU A 100 -7.51 6.43 1.00
N ARG A 101 -8.73 6.76 0.57
CA ARG A 101 -9.08 8.11 0.12
C ARG A 101 -8.91 9.12 1.26
N ASP A 102 -9.49 8.83 2.43
CA ASP A 102 -9.40 9.70 3.60
C ASP A 102 -7.94 9.94 4.00
N ALA A 103 -7.14 8.86 4.06
CA ALA A 103 -5.72 8.97 4.38
C ALA A 103 -4.92 9.72 3.31
N LEU A 104 -5.36 9.66 2.04
CA LEU A 104 -4.73 10.40 0.96
C LEU A 104 -5.07 11.88 1.02
N ASP A 105 -6.32 12.22 1.31
CA ASP A 105 -6.78 13.61 1.49
C ASP A 105 -6.08 14.27 2.68
N ASP A 106 -5.88 13.54 3.78
CA ASP A 106 -5.09 13.99 4.93
C ASP A 106 -3.60 14.20 4.60
N LEU A 107 -3.06 13.38 3.70
CA LEU A 107 -1.66 13.41 3.31
C LEU A 107 -1.38 14.48 2.25
N ALA A 108 -2.34 14.77 1.37
CA ALA A 108 -2.19 15.62 0.20
C ALA A 108 -1.51 16.98 0.48
N PRO A 109 -1.86 17.72 1.56
CA PRO A 109 -1.24 18.99 1.91
C PRO A 109 0.26 18.91 2.26
N HIS A 110 0.77 17.71 2.51
CA HIS A 110 2.15 17.45 2.92
C HIS A 110 3.00 16.83 1.79
N LEU A 111 2.40 16.55 0.62
CA LEU A 111 3.07 15.98 -0.53
C LEU A 111 3.85 17.04 -1.32
N GLY A 112 5.10 16.71 -1.64
CA GLY A 112 5.96 17.51 -2.51
C GLY A 112 5.87 17.09 -3.99
N PRO A 113 6.26 17.98 -4.93
CA PRO A 113 6.36 17.62 -6.33
C PRO A 113 7.29 16.42 -6.58
N GLY A 114 6.77 15.42 -7.27
CA GLY A 114 7.46 14.18 -7.62
C GLY A 114 7.50 13.13 -6.51
N ASP A 115 6.90 13.40 -5.34
CA ASP A 115 6.77 12.39 -4.30
C ASP A 115 5.98 11.17 -4.80
N LEU A 116 6.27 10.02 -4.22
CA LEU A 116 5.61 8.76 -4.56
C LEU A 116 4.68 8.33 -3.42
N VAL A 117 3.39 8.21 -3.72
CA VAL A 117 2.40 7.58 -2.82
C VAL A 117 2.29 6.11 -3.20
N VAL A 118 2.49 5.21 -2.25
CA VAL A 118 2.49 3.76 -2.47
C VAL A 118 1.36 3.12 -1.69
N GLY A 119 0.33 2.67 -2.40
CA GLY A 119 -0.69 1.82 -1.82
C GLY A 119 -0.28 0.35 -1.84
N ARG A 120 -0.75 -0.41 -0.84
CA ARG A 120 -0.41 -1.83 -0.67
C ARG A 120 -1.58 -2.72 -0.28
N ALA A 121 -2.76 -2.13 -0.09
CA ALA A 121 -3.93 -2.87 0.38
C ALA A 121 -4.48 -3.81 -0.71
N ARG A 122 -5.30 -4.78 -0.29
CA ARG A 122 -6.16 -5.50 -1.23
C ARG A 122 -7.38 -4.64 -1.54
N VAL A 123 -7.46 -4.17 -2.78
CA VAL A 123 -8.50 -3.28 -3.28
C VAL A 123 -8.98 -3.76 -4.65
N PRO A 124 -10.16 -3.35 -5.11
CA PRO A 124 -10.59 -3.56 -6.49
C PRO A 124 -9.61 -2.91 -7.48
N ALA A 125 -9.43 -3.56 -8.63
CA ALA A 125 -8.66 -2.99 -9.73
C ALA A 125 -9.26 -1.64 -10.19
N GLY A 126 -8.41 -0.65 -10.43
CA GLY A 126 -8.77 0.73 -10.77
C GLY A 126 -8.78 1.69 -9.58
N THR A 127 -8.59 1.21 -8.34
CA THR A 127 -8.56 2.06 -7.15
C THR A 127 -7.41 3.06 -7.18
N ALA A 128 -6.20 2.60 -7.54
CA ALA A 128 -5.01 3.42 -7.60
C ALA A 128 -5.10 4.50 -8.69
N GLU A 129 -5.73 4.19 -9.83
CA GLU A 129 -6.00 5.16 -10.89
C GLU A 129 -7.00 6.22 -10.43
N TRP A 130 -8.06 5.81 -9.73
CA TRP A 130 -9.03 6.73 -9.13
C TRP A 130 -8.39 7.66 -8.09
N LEU A 131 -7.56 7.12 -7.19
CA LEU A 131 -6.79 7.91 -6.22
C LEU A 131 -5.84 8.91 -6.91
N ALA A 132 -5.15 8.46 -7.98
CA ALA A 132 -4.25 9.31 -8.76
C ALA A 132 -4.99 10.46 -9.46
N ALA A 133 -6.15 10.18 -10.04
CA ALA A 133 -7.00 11.19 -10.68
C ALA A 133 -7.47 12.23 -9.66
N GLY A 134 -7.83 11.81 -8.45
CA GLY A 134 -8.18 12.70 -7.35
C GLY A 134 -7.06 13.66 -6.97
N LEU A 135 -5.85 13.15 -6.72
CA LEU A 135 -4.68 14.00 -6.43
C LEU A 135 -4.41 15.02 -7.54
N ALA A 136 -4.54 14.59 -8.81
CA ALA A 136 -4.33 15.46 -9.96
C ALA A 136 -5.38 16.57 -10.03
N ALA A 137 -6.65 16.26 -9.74
CA ALA A 137 -7.73 17.24 -9.66
C ALA A 137 -7.49 18.28 -8.55
N ASP A 138 -6.90 17.85 -7.43
CA ASP A 138 -6.52 18.71 -6.30
C ASP A 138 -5.21 19.50 -6.57
N GLY A 139 -4.60 19.35 -7.75
CA GLY A 139 -3.37 20.04 -8.15
C GLY A 139 -2.10 19.48 -7.51
N VAL A 140 -2.18 18.32 -6.86
CA VAL A 140 -1.06 17.68 -6.16
C VAL A 140 -0.17 16.93 -7.16
N ARG A 141 1.10 17.33 -7.24
CA ARG A 141 2.08 16.79 -8.19
C ARG A 141 2.81 15.55 -7.66
N ALA A 142 2.09 14.61 -7.07
CA ALA A 142 2.62 13.31 -6.64
C ALA A 142 2.26 12.21 -7.63
N THR A 143 2.99 11.09 -7.61
CA THR A 143 2.69 9.91 -8.42
C THR A 143 2.17 8.80 -7.50
N VAL A 144 1.11 8.11 -7.91
CA VAL A 144 0.60 6.92 -7.21
C VAL A 144 1.24 5.68 -7.82
N ALA A 145 1.67 4.76 -6.97
CA ALA A 145 2.10 3.42 -7.32
C ALA A 145 1.42 2.38 -6.42
N TRP A 146 1.38 1.14 -6.87
CA TRP A 146 0.81 0.02 -6.12
C TRP A 146 1.81 -1.11 -5.94
N VAL A 147 2.04 -1.52 -4.69
CA VAL A 147 2.93 -2.64 -4.37
C VAL A 147 2.13 -3.65 -3.55
N PRO A 148 1.71 -4.77 -4.14
CA PRO A 148 0.91 -5.79 -3.47
C PRO A 148 1.58 -6.30 -2.19
N ASP A 149 0.79 -6.46 -1.13
CA ASP A 149 1.26 -6.98 0.15
C ASP A 149 0.93 -8.47 0.29
N GLU A 150 1.84 -9.31 -0.20
CA GLU A 150 1.73 -10.77 -0.13
C GLU A 150 2.74 -11.31 0.88
N HIS A 151 2.25 -11.67 2.06
CA HIS A 151 3.09 -12.31 3.07
C HIS A 151 2.34 -13.44 3.76
N ARG A 152 3.06 -14.51 4.11
CA ARG A 152 2.46 -15.63 4.84
C ARG A 152 2.24 -15.25 6.29
N PRO A 153 1.10 -15.62 6.90
CA PRO A 153 0.88 -15.43 8.33
C PRO A 153 2.05 -16.03 9.15
N GLY A 154 2.61 -15.25 10.08
CA GLY A 154 3.72 -15.66 10.95
C GLY A 154 5.12 -15.60 10.32
N HIS A 155 5.23 -15.22 9.05
CA HIS A 155 6.50 -15.11 8.32
C HIS A 155 6.70 -13.72 7.70
N ALA A 156 5.87 -12.74 8.05
CA ALA A 156 5.75 -11.50 7.32
C ALA A 156 7.02 -10.66 7.36
N VAL A 157 7.77 -10.68 8.47
CA VAL A 157 9.10 -10.04 8.53
C VAL A 157 10.08 -10.65 7.53
N VAL A 158 10.09 -11.98 7.41
CA VAL A 158 11.00 -12.66 6.48
C VAL A 158 10.58 -12.38 5.05
N ASP A 159 9.29 -12.50 4.75
CA ASP A 159 8.75 -12.31 3.41
C ASP A 159 8.92 -10.85 2.93
N LEU A 160 8.93 -9.85 3.82
CA LEU A 160 9.21 -8.45 3.43
C LEU A 160 10.70 -8.12 3.27
N LEU A 161 11.58 -8.82 3.98
CA LEU A 161 13.03 -8.63 3.86
C LEU A 161 13.65 -9.49 2.75
N HIS A 162 13.03 -10.64 2.45
CA HIS A 162 13.46 -11.61 1.44
C HIS A 162 12.25 -12.07 0.62
N PRO A 163 11.63 -11.17 -0.15
CA PRO A 163 10.43 -11.50 -0.91
C PRO A 163 10.73 -12.50 -2.01
N SER A 164 9.77 -13.41 -2.25
CA SER A 164 9.84 -14.34 -3.38
C SER A 164 9.72 -13.63 -4.73
N ARG A 165 9.09 -12.45 -4.75
CA ARG A 165 9.06 -11.52 -5.88
C ARG A 165 8.71 -10.11 -5.40
N LEU A 166 9.10 -9.11 -6.17
CA LEU A 166 8.65 -7.73 -6.04
C LEU A 166 7.81 -7.33 -7.26
N VAL A 167 6.62 -6.82 -7.01
CA VAL A 167 5.73 -6.28 -8.05
C VAL A 167 5.61 -4.77 -7.85
N HIS A 168 5.95 -4.01 -8.89
CA HIS A 168 5.83 -2.55 -8.92
C HIS A 168 4.76 -2.16 -9.93
N GLY A 169 3.55 -1.86 -9.45
CA GLY A 169 2.49 -1.24 -10.24
C GLY A 169 2.73 0.26 -10.38
N VAL A 170 2.88 0.76 -11.60
CA VAL A 170 3.17 2.18 -11.88
C VAL A 170 2.33 2.68 -13.04
N PRO A 171 2.07 4.01 -13.14
CA PRO A 171 1.39 4.57 -14.30
C PRO A 171 2.26 4.47 -15.56
N ALA A 172 1.67 4.66 -16.74
CA ALA A 172 2.44 4.68 -17.99
C ALA A 172 3.31 5.94 -18.13
N GLY A 173 4.34 5.85 -18.99
CA GLY A 173 5.15 6.98 -19.40
C GLY A 173 6.19 7.46 -18.36
N PRO A 174 6.73 8.69 -18.50
CA PRO A 174 7.87 9.14 -17.71
C PRO A 174 7.64 9.21 -16.21
N ALA A 175 6.38 9.41 -15.77
CA ALA A 175 6.04 9.36 -14.35
C ALA A 175 6.20 7.95 -13.78
N GLY A 176 5.79 6.93 -14.55
CA GLY A 176 5.96 5.52 -14.21
C GLY A 176 7.41 5.09 -14.12
N GLU A 177 8.24 5.47 -15.09
CA GLU A 177 9.67 5.17 -15.08
C GLU A 177 10.36 5.74 -13.84
N ARG A 178 10.03 6.99 -13.47
CA ARG A 178 10.53 7.61 -12.24
C ARG A 178 10.02 6.89 -10.99
N ALA A 179 8.74 6.53 -10.95
CA ALA A 179 8.15 5.79 -9.84
C ALA A 179 8.84 4.42 -9.66
N ALA A 180 9.06 3.70 -10.75
CA ALA A 180 9.73 2.41 -10.77
C ALA A 180 11.18 2.52 -10.24
N ALA A 181 11.93 3.55 -10.66
CA ALA A 181 13.28 3.81 -10.14
C ALA A 181 13.28 4.16 -8.64
N ILE A 182 12.29 4.92 -8.16
CA ILE A 182 12.13 5.21 -6.72
C ILE A 182 11.81 3.92 -5.94
N LEU A 183 10.94 3.05 -6.48
CA LEU A 183 10.62 1.76 -5.86
C LEU A 183 11.81 0.80 -5.86
N ASP A 184 12.69 0.87 -6.85
CA ASP A 184 13.95 0.11 -6.87
C ASP A 184 14.89 0.58 -5.76
N ALA A 185 15.01 1.90 -5.57
CA ALA A 185 15.80 2.46 -4.47
C ALA A 185 15.20 2.13 -3.09
N LEU A 186 13.86 2.12 -2.98
CA LEU A 186 13.13 1.74 -1.76
C LEU A 186 13.33 0.25 -1.42
N HIS A 187 13.39 -0.62 -2.44
CA HIS A 187 13.54 -2.06 -2.26
C HIS A 187 14.95 -2.56 -2.57
N ALA A 188 15.97 -1.69 -2.53
CA ALA A 188 17.33 -2.03 -2.95
C ALA A 188 17.92 -3.20 -2.15
N VAL A 189 17.61 -3.29 -0.85
CA VAL A 189 18.04 -4.42 0.00
C VAL A 189 17.39 -5.72 -0.46
N GLN A 190 16.09 -5.73 -0.71
CA GLN A 190 15.35 -6.89 -1.20
C GLN A 190 15.80 -7.32 -2.60
N LEU A 191 16.07 -6.37 -3.48
CA LEU A 191 16.60 -6.67 -4.82
C LEU A 191 18.00 -7.29 -4.74
N ALA A 192 18.85 -6.81 -3.81
CA ALA A 192 20.17 -7.36 -3.59
C ALA A 192 20.16 -8.82 -3.07
N THR A 193 19.05 -9.30 -2.49
CA THR A 193 18.89 -10.72 -2.13
C THR A 193 18.54 -11.61 -3.33
N GLY A 194 18.46 -11.04 -4.54
CA GLY A 194 18.10 -11.78 -5.76
C GLY A 194 16.60 -11.94 -5.97
N ALA A 195 15.76 -11.16 -5.27
CA ALA A 195 14.32 -11.20 -5.46
C ALA A 195 13.96 -10.78 -6.90
N PRO A 196 13.24 -11.61 -7.69
CA PRO A 196 12.82 -11.24 -9.02
C PRO A 196 11.87 -10.05 -8.97
N ARG A 197 12.02 -9.14 -9.93
CA ARG A 197 11.25 -7.90 -10.01
C ARG A 197 10.40 -7.88 -11.27
N THR A 198 9.13 -7.50 -11.12
CA THR A 198 8.20 -7.24 -12.22
C THR A 198 7.64 -5.82 -12.11
N VAL A 199 7.68 -5.07 -13.20
CA VAL A 199 6.98 -3.79 -13.34
C VAL A 199 5.74 -4.02 -14.19
N THR A 200 4.61 -3.47 -13.76
CA THR A 200 3.32 -3.64 -14.43
C THR A 200 2.45 -2.39 -14.22
N ASP A 201 1.28 -2.35 -14.85
CA ASP A 201 0.30 -1.29 -14.62
C ASP A 201 -0.35 -1.40 -13.23
N LEU A 202 -1.05 -0.34 -12.83
CA LEU A 202 -1.66 -0.24 -11.51
C LEU A 202 -2.74 -1.32 -11.29
N ALA A 203 -3.64 -1.50 -12.25
CA ALA A 203 -4.76 -2.44 -12.15
C ALA A 203 -4.29 -3.91 -12.04
N THR A 204 -3.25 -4.28 -12.79
CA THR A 204 -2.63 -5.60 -12.75
C THR A 204 -1.97 -5.82 -11.39
N ALA A 205 -1.25 -4.82 -10.86
CA ALA A 205 -0.67 -4.92 -9.52
C ALA A 205 -1.74 -5.12 -8.45
N GLU A 206 -2.82 -4.33 -8.44
CA GLU A 206 -3.94 -4.49 -7.51
C GLU A 206 -4.54 -5.90 -7.55
N SER A 207 -4.70 -6.45 -8.76
CA SER A 207 -5.25 -7.79 -8.99
C SER A 207 -4.36 -8.89 -8.40
N LEU A 208 -3.03 -8.74 -8.47
CA LEU A 208 -2.09 -9.73 -7.91
C LEU A 208 -2.16 -9.82 -6.38
N GLY A 209 -2.54 -8.74 -5.69
CA GLY A 209 -2.68 -8.72 -4.23
C GLY A 209 -3.74 -9.67 -3.67
N HIS A 210 -4.65 -10.17 -4.51
CA HIS A 210 -5.70 -11.14 -4.13
C HIS A 210 -5.22 -12.61 -4.17
N GLY A 211 -3.97 -12.87 -4.58
CA GLY A 211 -3.43 -14.21 -4.79
C GLY A 211 -3.91 -14.82 -6.11
N THR A 212 -3.34 -15.97 -6.50
CA THR A 212 -3.67 -16.68 -7.76
C THR A 212 -5.11 -17.24 -7.83
N GLY A 213 -5.95 -16.93 -6.84
CA GLY A 213 -7.37 -17.30 -6.79
C GLY A 213 -8.26 -16.10 -7.09
N THR A 214 -8.71 -16.03 -8.36
CA THR A 214 -9.92 -15.33 -8.81
C THR A 214 -10.05 -13.84 -8.51
N LEU A 215 -9.54 -13.00 -9.42
CA LEU A 215 -10.37 -12.08 -10.19
C LEU A 215 -9.79 -12.07 -11.62
N ARG A 216 -10.48 -12.70 -12.57
CA ARG A 216 -10.14 -12.56 -13.98
C ARG A 216 -10.53 -11.15 -14.41
N PRO A 217 -9.69 -10.43 -15.18
CA PRO A 217 -10.10 -9.15 -15.76
C PRO A 217 -11.33 -9.43 -16.64
N ALA A 218 -12.47 -8.81 -16.31
CA ALA A 218 -13.62 -8.82 -17.19
C ALA A 218 -13.20 -8.12 -18.48
N ALA A 219 -13.30 -8.82 -19.60
CA ALA A 219 -13.08 -8.26 -20.91
C ALA A 219 -13.95 -7.00 -21.08
N PHE A 220 -13.31 -5.92 -21.51
CA PHE A 220 -13.98 -4.69 -21.90
C PHE A 220 -14.88 -4.98 -23.11
N VAL A 221 -16.16 -5.25 -22.87
CA VAL A 221 -17.18 -5.42 -23.92
C VAL A 221 -17.56 -4.02 -24.41
N ARG A 222 -17.19 -3.69 -25.67
CA ARG A 222 -17.80 -2.56 -26.38
C ARG A 222 -19.27 -2.88 -26.66
N PRO A 223 -20.20 -1.91 -26.58
CA PRO A 223 -21.62 -2.19 -26.76
C PRO A 223 -21.90 -2.54 -28.23
N GLY A 224 -22.38 -3.75 -28.47
CA GLY A 224 -22.94 -4.19 -29.77
C GLY A 224 -22.69 -5.66 -30.08
N GLY A 225 -23.63 -6.55 -29.72
CA GLY A 225 -23.64 -7.95 -30.14
C GLY A 225 -24.39 -8.84 -29.15
N SER A 226 -25.48 -9.45 -29.60
CA SER A 226 -26.48 -10.17 -28.82
C SER A 226 -26.18 -11.66 -28.57
N ASP A 227 -26.79 -12.14 -27.48
CA ASP A 227 -27.31 -13.50 -27.19
C ASP A 227 -26.45 -14.58 -26.48
N LEU A 228 -26.95 -14.92 -25.27
CA LEU A 228 -27.08 -16.21 -24.55
C LEU A 228 -25.78 -16.90 -24.09
N ASP A 229 -25.59 -17.36 -22.84
CA ASP A 229 -26.50 -18.04 -21.91
C ASP A 229 -26.08 -17.83 -20.43
N ALA A 230 -27.06 -17.95 -19.52
CA ALA A 230 -26.90 -17.75 -18.09
C ALA A 230 -26.65 -19.07 -17.32
N ALA A 231 -25.64 -19.08 -16.44
CA ALA A 231 -25.64 -19.88 -15.22
C ALA A 231 -24.68 -19.27 -14.18
N ASP A 232 -25.22 -19.07 -12.98
CA ASP A 232 -24.64 -18.50 -11.75
C ASP A 232 -23.14 -18.73 -11.51
N VAL A 233 -22.41 -17.64 -11.23
CA VAL A 233 -21.66 -17.33 -9.97
C VAL A 233 -21.13 -15.89 -10.12
N ALA A 234 -21.83 -14.88 -9.60
CA ALA A 234 -21.31 -13.51 -9.59
C ALA A 234 -21.95 -12.65 -8.51
N SER A 235 -21.17 -12.26 -7.50
CA SER A 235 -21.49 -11.13 -6.62
C SER A 235 -20.22 -10.57 -5.99
N SER A 236 -19.38 -9.93 -6.80
CA SER A 236 -18.92 -8.55 -6.55
C SER A 236 -18.05 -8.07 -7.72
N THR A 237 -18.64 -7.21 -8.55
CA THR A 237 -17.95 -6.61 -9.70
C THR A 237 -17.14 -5.40 -9.20
N PRO A 238 -15.88 -5.21 -9.64
CA PRO A 238 -15.04 -4.06 -9.27
C PRO A 238 -15.71 -2.68 -9.40
N ALA A 239 -16.65 -2.55 -10.35
CA ALA A 239 -17.43 -1.34 -10.57
C ALA A 239 -18.37 -0.98 -9.41
N ALA A 240 -18.90 -1.97 -8.67
CA ALA A 240 -19.86 -1.71 -7.59
C ALA A 240 -19.20 -1.06 -6.37
N ALA A 241 -17.99 -1.50 -6.00
CA ALA A 241 -17.24 -0.93 -4.88
C ALA A 241 -16.80 0.52 -5.14
N LEU A 242 -16.33 0.82 -6.36
CA LEU A 242 -15.99 2.19 -6.76
C LEU A 242 -17.25 3.08 -6.91
N ALA A 243 -18.35 2.55 -7.46
CA ALA A 243 -19.61 3.29 -7.58
C ALA A 243 -20.25 3.60 -6.23
N ALA A 244 -20.15 2.69 -5.25
CA ALA A 244 -20.63 2.93 -3.89
C ALA A 244 -19.89 4.09 -3.19
N VAL A 245 -18.61 4.31 -3.54
CA VAL A 245 -17.81 5.44 -3.02
C VAL A 245 -18.18 6.76 -3.71
N GLY A 246 -18.45 6.74 -5.03
CA GLY A 246 -18.77 7.94 -5.81
C GLY A 246 -20.20 8.50 -5.64
N ALA A 247 -21.07 7.82 -4.89
CA ALA A 247 -22.47 8.21 -4.66
C ALA A 247 -22.73 8.87 -3.28
N ALA A 248 -21.68 9.05 -2.46
CA ALA A 248 -21.71 9.72 -1.16
C ALA A 248 -21.09 11.12 -1.25
#